data_AF-A0A3L7UV81-F1
#
_entry.id   AF-A0A3L7UV81-F1
#
_cell.length_a   1.000
_cell.length_b   1.000
_cell.length_c   1.000
_cell.angle_alpha   90.00
_cell.angle_beta   90.00
_cell.angle_gamma   90.00
#
_symmetry.space_group_name_H-M   'P 1'
#
loop_
_entity.id
_entity.type
_entity.pdbx_description
1 polymer ?
#
loop_
_entity_poly.entity_id
_entity_poly.type
_entity_poly.pdbx_seq_one_letter_code
_entity_poly.pdbx_strand_id
1 'polypeptide(L)'
;MPPVEHVIRAHDGIDLVSRRFEPVDPCADRRSLVIVHGASEHGRRYDHVARLFADRGWMVVVDEVALMTRQADPLIHRSVTCGWFFQMKAALKAVWDDVGKLHMPVLVAQGGADRIVDPHVAAPWLKKVPSIDKELKWFPEHYHELHNEPDWLDVMNCVADWLEERVKCGPDVATQRVGSEIPVS
;
A
#
# COMPACT_ATOMS: atom_id res chain seq x y z
N MET A 1 3.95 -13.91 13.98
CA MET A 1 2.60 -14.15 14.55
C MET A 1 1.57 -14.08 13.43
N PRO A 2 0.39 -14.72 13.53
CA PRO A 2 -0.68 -14.51 12.54
C PRO A 2 -1.17 -13.05 12.59
N PRO A 3 -1.57 -12.45 11.46
CA PRO A 3 -2.12 -11.10 11.46
C PRO A 3 -3.51 -11.05 12.09
N VAL A 4 -3.86 -9.90 12.63
CA VAL A 4 -5.17 -9.61 13.21
C VAL A 4 -6.03 -8.90 12.17
N GLU A 5 -7.26 -9.36 11.98
CA GLU A 5 -8.24 -8.68 11.14
C GLU A 5 -8.93 -7.54 11.91
N HIS A 6 -9.05 -6.39 11.27
CA HIS A 6 -9.71 -5.20 11.80
C HIS A 6 -10.71 -4.67 10.78
N VAL A 7 -11.84 -4.17 11.28
CA VAL A 7 -12.82 -3.44 10.47
C VAL A 7 -12.67 -1.95 10.74
N ILE A 8 -12.45 -1.18 9.69
CA ILE A 8 -12.35 0.27 9.71
C ILE A 8 -13.59 0.85 9.03
N ARG A 9 -14.35 1.68 9.76
CA ARG A 9 -15.50 2.39 9.21
C ARG A 9 -15.01 3.59 8.40
N ALA A 10 -15.18 3.57 7.09
CA ALA A 10 -14.89 4.70 6.22
C ALA A 10 -15.91 5.85 6.43
N HIS A 11 -15.52 7.06 6.03
CA HIS A 11 -16.32 8.28 6.21
C HIS A 11 -17.71 8.24 5.55
N ASP A 12 -17.87 7.45 4.49
CA ASP A 12 -19.11 7.22 3.75
C ASP A 12 -19.95 6.09 4.34
N GLY A 13 -19.49 5.48 5.43
CA GLY A 13 -20.16 4.36 6.05
C GLY A 13 -19.98 3.05 5.26
N ILE A 14 -18.85 2.84 4.61
CA ILE A 14 -18.43 1.50 4.16
C ILE A 14 -17.49 0.89 5.21
N ASP A 15 -17.68 -0.40 5.50
CA ASP A 15 -16.76 -1.15 6.34
C ASP A 15 -15.62 -1.71 5.50
N LEU A 16 -14.39 -1.28 5.79
CA LEU A 16 -13.18 -1.76 5.16
C LEU A 16 -12.52 -2.79 6.08
N VAL A 17 -12.26 -3.98 5.56
CA VAL A 17 -11.47 -4.97 6.28
C VAL A 17 -9.99 -4.68 6.04
N SER A 18 -9.18 -4.84 7.08
CA SER A 18 -7.73 -4.71 7.00
C SER A 18 -7.08 -5.80 7.83
N ARG A 19 -5.86 -6.17 7.45
CA ARG A 19 -5.04 -7.13 8.17
C ARG A 19 -3.83 -6.42 8.74
N ARG A 20 -3.65 -6.53 10.05
CA ARG A 20 -2.55 -5.93 10.79
C ARG A 20 -1.53 -6.97 11.19
N PHE A 21 -0.27 -6.69 10.88
CA PHE A 21 0.89 -7.46 11.30
C PHE A 21 1.62 -6.66 12.36
N GLU A 22 1.74 -7.23 13.56
CA GLU A 22 2.49 -6.62 14.65
C GLU A 22 3.99 -6.86 14.44
N PRO A 23 4.84 -5.88 14.81
CA PRO A 23 6.28 -6.06 14.77
C PRO A 23 6.72 -7.18 15.71
N VAL A 24 7.78 -7.89 15.33
CA VAL A 24 8.31 -9.01 16.14
C VAL A 24 8.86 -8.51 17.49
N ASP A 25 9.49 -7.33 17.50
CA ASP A 25 9.89 -6.62 18.71
C ASP A 25 8.94 -5.42 18.96
N PRO A 26 8.00 -5.51 19.92
CA PRO A 26 7.05 -4.44 20.20
C PRO A 26 7.67 -3.21 20.87
N CYS A 27 8.91 -3.33 21.37
CA CYS A 27 9.69 -2.26 21.98
C CYS A 27 10.58 -1.54 20.95
N ALA A 28 10.68 -2.06 19.73
CA ALA A 28 11.33 -1.36 18.65
C ALA A 28 10.54 -0.09 18.29
N ASP A 29 11.32 0.95 18.02
CA ASP A 29 10.94 2.20 17.36
C ASP A 29 9.72 2.07 16.43
N ARG A 30 8.54 2.50 16.89
CA ARG A 30 7.26 2.21 16.22
C ARG A 30 7.11 2.98 14.91
N ARG A 31 7.22 2.27 13.79
CA ARG A 31 6.90 2.75 12.44
C ARG A 31 5.64 2.06 11.93
N SER A 32 4.85 2.77 11.12
CA SER A 32 3.64 2.22 10.52
C SER A 32 3.78 2.19 9.01
N LEU A 33 3.49 1.04 8.40
CA LEU A 33 3.38 0.89 6.95
C LEU A 33 1.94 0.56 6.61
N VAL A 34 1.35 1.32 5.70
CA VAL A 34 0.05 0.98 5.10
C VAL A 34 0.30 0.51 3.67
N ILE A 35 -0.10 -0.72 3.37
CA ILE A 35 -0.10 -1.28 2.02
C ILE A 35 -1.52 -1.15 1.48
N VAL A 36 -1.64 -0.51 0.32
CA VAL A 36 -2.89 -0.39 -0.44
C VAL A 36 -2.72 -1.20 -1.72
N HIS A 37 -3.53 -2.24 -1.89
CA HIS A 37 -3.42 -3.13 -3.03
C HIS A 37 -3.96 -2.51 -4.33
N GLY A 38 -3.57 -3.10 -5.46
CA GLY A 38 -4.01 -2.66 -6.79
C GLY A 38 -5.48 -2.99 -7.10
N ALA A 39 -5.92 -2.58 -8.30
CA ALA A 39 -7.24 -2.93 -8.80
C ALA A 39 -7.33 -4.44 -9.09
N SER A 40 -8.46 -5.06 -8.72
CA SER A 40 -8.70 -6.51 -8.83
C SER A 40 -7.84 -7.41 -7.94
N GLU A 41 -7.05 -6.84 -7.03
CA GLU A 41 -6.19 -7.55 -6.08
C GLU A 41 -6.89 -7.80 -4.72
N HIS A 42 -6.15 -8.38 -3.77
CA HIS A 42 -6.54 -8.52 -2.36
C HIS A 42 -5.30 -8.58 -1.43
N GLY A 43 -5.48 -8.20 -0.17
CA GLY A 43 -4.39 -8.01 0.81
C GLY A 43 -3.53 -9.25 1.06
N ARG A 44 -4.12 -10.46 1.03
CA ARG A 44 -3.37 -11.71 1.24
C ARG A 44 -2.16 -11.93 0.31
N ARG A 45 -2.13 -11.28 -0.85
CA ARG A 45 -1.00 -11.36 -1.80
C ARG A 45 0.24 -10.61 -1.32
N TYR A 46 0.11 -9.79 -0.28
CA TYR A 46 1.19 -9.04 0.34
C TYR A 46 1.64 -9.65 1.69
N ASP A 47 1.16 -10.84 2.07
CA ASP A 47 1.50 -11.45 3.37
C ASP A 47 3.01 -11.60 3.59
N HIS A 48 3.77 -11.94 2.55
CA HIS A 48 5.23 -12.08 2.63
C HIS A 48 5.93 -10.72 2.75
N VAL A 49 5.44 -9.70 2.05
CA VAL A 49 5.93 -8.32 2.17
C VAL A 49 5.65 -7.77 3.58
N ALA A 50 4.42 -7.94 4.06
CA ALA A 50 4.03 -7.48 5.40
C ALA A 50 4.85 -8.15 6.50
N ARG A 51 5.17 -9.44 6.36
CA ARG A 51 6.06 -10.16 7.29
C ARG A 51 7.49 -9.62 7.22
N LEU A 52 8.04 -9.36 6.04
CA LEU A 52 9.37 -8.76 5.89
C LEU A 52 9.47 -7.45 6.69
N PHE A 53 8.50 -6.56 6.54
CA PHE A 53 8.49 -5.29 7.27
C PHE A 53 8.22 -5.47 8.78
N ALA A 54 7.35 -6.40 9.17
CA ALA A 54 7.11 -6.72 10.59
C ALA A 54 8.35 -7.28 11.29
N ASP A 55 9.14 -8.11 10.59
CA ASP A 55 10.43 -8.63 11.06
C ASP A 55 11.46 -7.49 11.20
N ARG A 56 11.31 -6.41 10.44
CA ARG A 56 12.10 -5.17 10.54
C ARG A 56 11.54 -4.15 11.56
N GLY A 57 10.55 -4.52 12.38
CA GLY A 57 10.02 -3.68 13.45
C GLY A 57 8.90 -2.71 13.03
N TRP A 58 8.34 -2.85 11.82
CA TRP A 58 7.20 -2.05 11.40
C TRP A 58 5.88 -2.69 11.82
N MET A 59 4.92 -1.88 12.26
CA MET A 59 3.51 -2.27 12.26
C MET A 59 2.99 -2.12 10.83
N VAL A 60 2.53 -3.21 10.21
CA VAL A 60 2.03 -3.20 8.84
C VAL A 60 0.52 -3.39 8.82
N VAL A 61 -0.18 -2.52 8.11
CA VAL A 61 -1.61 -2.64 7.83
C VAL A 61 -1.78 -2.83 6.33
N VAL A 62 -2.42 -3.92 5.93
CA VAL A 62 -2.75 -4.21 4.54
C VAL A 62 -4.26 -4.11 4.39
N ASP A 63 -4.74 -3.36 3.41
CA ASP A 63 -6.16 -3.38 3.06
C ASP A 63 -6.57 -4.80 2.62
N GLU A 64 -7.76 -5.22 3.01
CA GLU A 64 -8.25 -6.56 2.71
C GLU A 64 -9.70 -6.50 2.27
N VAL A 65 -10.04 -7.35 1.29
CA VAL A 65 -11.43 -7.53 0.91
C VAL A 65 -11.98 -8.70 1.69
N ALA A 66 -13.04 -8.48 2.47
CA ALA A 66 -13.76 -9.56 3.13
C ALA A 66 -14.24 -10.58 2.08
N LEU A 67 -13.57 -11.74 1.96
CA LEU A 67 -13.82 -12.70 0.87
C LEU A 67 -15.27 -13.20 0.84
N MET A 68 -15.90 -13.36 2.00
CA MET A 68 -17.32 -13.75 2.10
C MET A 68 -18.24 -12.64 1.61
N THR A 69 -17.98 -11.38 1.98
CA THR A 69 -18.71 -10.21 1.46
C THR A 69 -18.48 -10.04 -0.03
N ARG A 70 -17.24 -10.25 -0.50
CA ARG A 70 -16.84 -10.20 -1.92
C ARG A 70 -17.67 -11.17 -2.77
N GLN A 71 -17.80 -12.42 -2.35
CA GLN A 71 -18.57 -13.41 -3.10
C GLN A 71 -20.06 -13.06 -3.20
N ALA A 72 -20.60 -12.40 -2.17
CA ALA A 72 -21.99 -11.98 -2.10
C ALA A 72 -22.23 -10.55 -2.64
N ASP A 73 -21.18 -9.83 -3.04
CA ASP A 73 -21.27 -8.42 -3.42
C ASP A 73 -21.85 -8.29 -4.85
N PRO A 74 -23.07 -7.74 -5.00
CA PRO A 74 -23.70 -7.58 -6.32
C PRO A 74 -22.99 -6.55 -7.20
N LEU A 75 -22.11 -5.71 -6.64
CA LEU A 75 -21.30 -4.74 -7.37
C LEU A 75 -20.03 -5.34 -7.96
N ILE A 76 -19.71 -6.60 -7.64
CA ILE A 76 -18.57 -7.29 -8.24
C ILE A 76 -18.97 -7.84 -9.60
N HIS A 77 -18.48 -7.15 -10.62
CA HIS A 77 -18.64 -7.55 -12.01
C HIS A 77 -17.43 -8.36 -12.48
N ARG A 78 -17.71 -9.43 -13.23
CA ARG A 78 -16.68 -10.28 -13.86
C ARG A 78 -16.28 -9.80 -15.25
N SER A 79 -16.86 -8.69 -15.71
CA SER A 79 -16.62 -8.11 -17.03
C SER A 79 -16.38 -6.61 -16.92
N VAL A 80 -15.55 -6.12 -17.83
CA VAL A 80 -15.31 -4.68 -17.99
C VAL A 80 -16.37 -4.14 -18.94
N THR A 81 -17.18 -3.20 -18.46
CA THR A 81 -18.10 -2.45 -19.32
C THR A 81 -17.40 -1.22 -19.91
N CYS A 82 -17.90 -0.72 -21.04
CA CYS A 82 -17.38 0.54 -21.61
C CYS A 82 -17.47 1.70 -20.61
N GLY A 83 -18.57 1.79 -19.85
CA GLY A 83 -18.76 2.80 -18.81
C GLY A 83 -17.66 2.72 -17.75
N TRP A 84 -17.40 1.53 -17.20
CA TRP A 84 -16.31 1.31 -16.26
C TRP A 84 -14.96 1.75 -16.84
N PHE A 85 -14.66 1.38 -18.09
CA PHE A 85 -13.40 1.74 -18.74
C PHE A 85 -13.20 3.25 -18.83
N PHE A 86 -14.22 3.99 -19.27
CA PHE A 86 -14.14 5.45 -19.36
C PHE A 86 -14.02 6.12 -17.99
N GLN A 87 -14.69 5.59 -16.96
CA GLN A 87 -14.56 6.10 -15.58
C GLN A 87 -13.16 5.85 -15.01
N MET A 88 -12.59 4.65 -15.23
CA MET A 88 -11.21 4.35 -14.84
C MET A 88 -10.22 5.30 -15.52
N LYS A 89 -10.37 5.54 -16.82
CA LYS A 89 -9.53 6.52 -17.54
C LYS A 89 -9.69 7.94 -17.00
N ALA A 90 -10.90 8.35 -16.65
CA ALA A 90 -11.15 9.66 -16.06
C ALA A 90 -10.48 9.81 -14.69
N ALA A 91 -10.58 8.78 -13.83
CA ALA A 91 -9.93 8.74 -12.53
C ALA A 91 -8.40 8.78 -12.64
N LEU A 92 -7.81 7.97 -13.54
CA LEU A 92 -6.37 8.00 -13.82
C LEU A 92 -5.92 9.39 -14.27
N LYS A 93 -6.69 10.03 -15.18
CA LYS A 93 -6.39 11.40 -15.61
C LYS A 93 -6.45 12.40 -14.44
N ALA A 94 -7.45 12.32 -13.58
CA ALA A 94 -7.56 13.21 -12.42
C ALA A 94 -6.36 13.08 -11.48
N VAL A 95 -5.91 11.85 -11.19
CA VAL A 95 -4.70 11.60 -10.38
C VAL A 95 -3.45 12.18 -11.04
N TRP A 96 -3.34 12.07 -12.37
CA TRP A 96 -2.23 12.66 -13.12
C TRP A 96 -2.23 14.19 -13.10
N ASP A 97 -3.41 14.80 -13.21
CA ASP A 97 -3.56 16.26 -13.12
C ASP A 97 -3.22 16.77 -11.71
N ASP A 98 -3.45 15.95 -10.68
CA ASP A 98 -3.18 16.23 -9.27
C ASP A 98 -1.70 16.04 -8.84
N VAL A 99 -0.80 15.70 -9.76
CA VAL A 99 0.63 15.46 -9.46
C VAL A 99 1.30 16.60 -8.67
N GLY A 100 0.84 17.84 -8.86
CA GLY A 100 1.31 19.02 -8.15
C GLY A 100 0.99 19.04 -6.64
N LYS A 101 0.21 18.07 -6.13
CA LYS A 101 -0.10 17.92 -4.70
C LYS A 101 0.88 17.02 -3.95
N LEU A 102 1.77 16.30 -4.66
CA LEU A 102 2.63 15.27 -4.09
C LEU A 102 3.97 15.85 -3.59
N HIS A 103 3.95 16.39 -2.37
CA HIS A 103 5.11 17.09 -1.76
C HIS A 103 5.95 16.24 -0.79
N MET A 104 5.43 15.10 -0.33
CA MET A 104 6.15 14.16 0.55
C MET A 104 7.27 13.42 -0.20
N PRO A 105 8.20 12.74 0.48
CA PRO A 105 9.15 11.85 -0.19
C PRO A 105 8.45 10.80 -1.06
N VAL A 106 8.96 10.55 -2.27
CA VAL A 106 8.34 9.63 -3.24
C VAL A 106 9.36 8.65 -3.81
N LEU A 107 9.10 7.36 -3.63
CA LEU A 107 9.77 6.29 -4.34
C LEU A 107 8.86 5.76 -5.44
N VAL A 108 9.39 5.66 -6.66
CA VAL A 108 8.79 4.86 -7.73
C VAL A 108 9.69 3.65 -7.96
N ALA A 109 9.16 2.45 -7.77
CA ALA A 109 9.81 1.21 -8.16
C ALA A 109 9.11 0.67 -9.41
N GLN A 110 9.84 0.52 -10.52
CA GLN A 110 9.26 0.19 -11.83
C GLN A 110 9.98 -1.00 -12.47
N GLY A 111 9.22 -2.02 -12.86
CA GLY A 111 9.68 -3.10 -13.74
C GLY A 111 9.79 -2.63 -15.19
N GLY A 112 10.93 -2.87 -15.84
CA GLY A 112 11.22 -2.44 -17.20
C GLY A 112 10.65 -3.36 -18.28
N ALA A 113 10.32 -4.60 -17.92
CA ALA A 113 9.69 -5.57 -18.81
C ALA A 113 8.16 -5.64 -18.63
N ASP A 114 7.57 -4.67 -17.91
CA ASP A 114 6.12 -4.59 -17.68
C ASP A 114 5.34 -4.61 -19.01
N ARG A 115 4.35 -5.51 -19.09
CA ARG A 115 3.50 -5.72 -20.27
C ARG A 115 2.06 -5.23 -20.08
N ILE A 116 1.74 -4.70 -18.89
CA ILE A 116 0.41 -4.18 -18.54
C ILE A 116 0.38 -2.67 -18.72
N VAL A 117 1.45 -1.96 -18.38
CA VAL A 117 1.61 -0.51 -18.59
C VAL A 117 2.85 -0.20 -19.40
N ASP A 118 2.96 1.02 -19.94
CA ASP A 118 4.23 1.51 -20.50
C ASP A 118 5.15 1.94 -19.35
N PRO A 119 6.25 1.21 -19.07
CA PRO A 119 7.10 1.50 -17.92
C PRO A 119 7.90 2.81 -18.10
N HIS A 120 8.07 3.29 -19.33
CA HIS A 120 8.87 4.50 -19.61
C HIS A 120 8.14 5.79 -19.21
N VAL A 121 6.86 5.73 -18.84
CA VAL A 121 6.11 6.90 -18.38
C VAL A 121 6.48 7.32 -16.96
N ALA A 122 7.04 6.41 -16.15
CA ALA A 122 7.37 6.65 -14.75
C ALA A 122 8.40 7.77 -14.58
N ALA A 123 9.50 7.76 -15.35
CA ALA A 123 10.55 8.77 -15.24
C ALA A 123 10.09 10.19 -15.64
N PRO A 124 9.41 10.39 -16.80
CA PRO A 124 8.82 11.68 -17.15
C PRO A 124 7.77 12.17 -16.13
N TRP A 125 6.98 11.25 -15.57
CA TRP A 125 5.99 11.59 -14.54
C TRP A 125 6.67 12.05 -13.24
N LEU A 126 7.68 11.33 -12.75
CA LEU A 126 8.41 11.66 -11.52
C LEU A 126 9.11 13.04 -11.60
N LYS A 127 9.54 13.46 -12.81
CA LYS A 127 10.08 14.81 -13.02
C LYS A 127 9.05 15.91 -12.68
N LYS A 128 7.76 15.66 -12.88
CA LYS A 128 6.67 16.63 -12.60
C LYS A 128 6.24 16.67 -11.13
N VAL A 129 6.58 15.64 -10.35
CA VAL A 129 6.29 15.59 -8.90
C VAL A 129 7.05 16.73 -8.19
N PRO A 130 6.40 17.59 -7.39
CA PRO A 130 7.05 18.74 -6.77
C PRO A 130 7.90 18.38 -5.53
N SER A 131 7.85 17.13 -5.07
CA SER A 131 8.72 16.65 -3.99
C SER A 131 10.21 16.87 -4.31
N ILE A 132 10.94 17.35 -3.29
CA ILE A 132 12.39 17.51 -3.32
C ILE A 132 13.13 16.19 -3.16
N ASP A 133 12.49 15.23 -2.49
CA ASP A 133 13.05 13.91 -2.17
C ASP A 133 12.28 12.87 -2.95
N LYS A 134 12.79 12.53 -4.13
CA LYS A 134 12.12 11.61 -5.04
C LYS A 134 13.13 10.76 -5.79
N GLU A 135 12.82 9.48 -5.93
CA GLU A 135 13.71 8.50 -6.55
C GLU A 135 12.94 7.54 -7.44
N LEU A 136 13.58 7.12 -8.54
CA LEU A 136 13.13 6.02 -9.39
C LEU A 136 14.10 4.85 -9.22
N LYS A 137 13.60 3.72 -8.74
CA LYS A 137 14.29 2.43 -8.81
C LYS A 137 13.78 1.67 -10.03
N TRP A 138 14.68 1.44 -10.99
CA TRP A 138 14.36 0.80 -12.25
C TRP A 138 14.89 -0.64 -12.24
N PHE A 139 14.01 -1.59 -12.56
CA PHE A 139 14.30 -3.03 -12.56
C PHE A 139 14.09 -3.58 -13.98
N PRO A 140 15.12 -3.58 -14.85
CA PRO A 140 14.95 -3.78 -16.30
C PRO A 140 14.23 -5.06 -16.71
N GLU A 141 14.52 -6.16 -16.03
CA GLU A 141 14.03 -7.49 -16.37
C GLU A 141 12.72 -7.87 -15.66
N HIS A 142 12.28 -7.05 -14.70
CA HIS A 142 11.10 -7.33 -13.88
C HIS A 142 9.82 -6.88 -14.59
N TYR A 143 8.73 -7.60 -14.32
CA TYR A 143 7.40 -7.37 -14.84
C TYR A 143 6.56 -6.48 -13.89
N HIS A 144 5.24 -6.60 -13.96
CA HIS A 144 4.27 -5.71 -13.33
C HIS A 144 4.25 -5.80 -11.80
N GLU A 145 4.45 -6.99 -11.25
CA GLU A 145 4.29 -7.26 -9.82
C GLU A 145 5.64 -7.49 -9.16
N LEU A 146 6.40 -6.42 -8.95
CA LEU A 146 7.74 -6.45 -8.34
C LEU A 146 7.86 -7.28 -7.05
N HIS A 147 6.79 -7.31 -6.24
CA HIS A 147 6.74 -8.06 -4.99
C HIS A 147 6.53 -9.57 -5.18
N ASN A 148 6.22 -10.05 -6.39
CA ASN A 148 6.03 -11.45 -6.75
C ASN A 148 7.11 -11.98 -7.72
N GLU A 149 8.12 -11.17 -8.00
CA GLU A 149 9.26 -11.57 -8.83
C GLU A 149 10.10 -12.65 -8.14
N PRO A 150 10.86 -13.48 -8.88
CA PRO A 150 11.67 -14.54 -8.28
C PRO A 150 12.64 -14.05 -7.20
N ASP A 151 13.15 -12.83 -7.35
CA ASP A 151 14.05 -12.10 -6.46
C ASP A 151 13.33 -11.00 -5.65
N TRP A 152 12.01 -11.13 -5.43
CA TRP A 152 11.19 -10.13 -4.75
C TRP A 152 11.77 -9.64 -3.42
N LEU A 153 12.51 -10.49 -2.70
CA LEU A 153 13.11 -10.16 -1.41
C LEU A 153 14.14 -9.03 -1.57
N ASP A 154 14.95 -9.07 -2.62
CA ASP A 154 15.93 -8.02 -2.90
C ASP A 154 15.22 -6.72 -3.32
N VAL A 155 14.16 -6.84 -4.11
CA VAL A 155 13.33 -5.71 -4.53
C VAL A 155 12.67 -5.04 -3.32
N MET A 156 12.08 -5.81 -2.41
CA MET A 156 11.41 -5.29 -1.21
C MET A 156 12.40 -4.81 -0.15
N ASN A 157 13.60 -5.40 -0.04
CA ASN A 157 14.66 -4.85 0.79
C ASN A 157 15.11 -3.48 0.29
N CYS A 158 15.24 -3.29 -1.03
CA CYS A 158 15.53 -1.98 -1.61
C CYS A 158 14.46 -0.93 -1.23
N VAL A 159 13.18 -1.30 -1.25
CA VAL A 159 12.07 -0.42 -0.83
C VAL A 159 12.14 -0.14 0.68
N ALA A 160 12.37 -1.17 1.49
CA ALA A 160 12.43 -1.03 2.94
C ALA A 160 13.61 -0.15 3.38
N ASP A 161 14.80 -0.35 2.81
CA ASP A 161 15.98 0.47 3.09
C ASP A 161 15.71 1.95 2.77
N TRP A 162 15.10 2.22 1.61
CA TRP A 162 14.72 3.58 1.21
C TRP A 162 13.74 4.25 2.18
N LEU A 163 12.78 3.48 2.70
CA LEU A 163 11.82 3.95 3.71
C LEU A 163 12.51 4.23 5.04
N GLU A 164 13.39 3.34 5.50
CA GLU A 164 14.05 3.45 6.81
C GLU A 164 15.04 4.60 6.89
N GLU A 165 15.64 5.01 5.77
CA GLU A 165 16.45 6.24 5.68
C GLU A 165 15.64 7.51 5.98
N ARG A 166 14.33 7.50 5.70
CA ARG A 166 13.44 8.68 5.74
C ARG A 166 12.50 8.67 6.93
N VAL A 167 12.00 7.50 7.30
CA VAL A 167 11.11 7.31 8.43
C VAL A 167 11.96 7.04 9.67
N LYS A 168 12.46 8.13 10.26
CA LYS A 168 13.10 8.05 11.58
C LYS A 168 12.05 7.73 12.64
N CYS A 169 12.48 7.06 13.70
CA CYS A 169 11.59 6.82 14.82
C CYS A 169 11.14 8.13 15.48
N GLY A 170 9.85 8.26 15.77
CA GLY A 170 9.37 9.24 16.75
C GLY A 170 9.62 8.72 18.17
N PRO A 171 9.80 9.59 19.18
CA PRO A 171 9.92 9.12 20.55
C PRO A 171 8.74 8.21 20.93
N ASP A 172 9.03 7.17 21.71
CA ASP A 172 8.06 6.16 22.15
C ASP A 172 6.80 6.84 22.73
N VAL A 173 5.70 6.81 21.97
CA VAL A 173 4.39 7.24 22.48
C VAL A 173 3.87 6.09 23.32
N ALA A 174 4.48 5.93 24.49
CA ALA A 174 3.98 5.06 25.53
C ALA A 174 2.54 5.49 25.87
N THR A 175 1.60 4.64 25.49
CA THR A 175 0.29 4.47 26.15
C THR A 175 -0.61 5.71 26.22
N GLN A 176 -1.32 5.99 25.13
CA GLN A 176 -2.68 6.53 25.24
C GLN A 176 -3.68 5.46 24.79
N ARG A 177 -3.78 4.38 25.58
CA ARG A 177 -5.02 3.61 25.62
C ARG A 177 -6.04 4.51 26.32
N VAL A 178 -6.77 5.30 25.55
CA VAL A 178 -8.01 5.91 26.04
C VAL A 178 -8.98 4.75 26.23
N GLY A 179 -9.17 4.34 27.49
CA GLY A 179 -10.29 3.50 27.87
C GLY A 179 -11.57 4.25 27.54
N SER A 180 -12.26 3.85 26.49
CA SER A 180 -13.66 4.24 26.30
C SER A 180 -14.53 3.22 27.04
N GLU A 181 -14.72 3.44 28.34
CA GLU A 181 -15.93 2.96 29.01
C GLU A 181 -17.09 3.73 28.40
N ILE A 182 -17.99 3.01 27.74
CA ILE A 182 -19.26 3.54 27.23
C ILE A 182 -20.17 3.68 28.46
N PRO A 183 -20.61 4.88 28.87
CA PRO A 183 -21.64 4.99 29.89
C PRO A 183 -22.98 4.59 29.28
N VAL A 184 -23.58 3.56 29.86
CA VAL A 184 -25.00 3.24 29.66
C VAL A 184 -25.79 4.21 30.54
N SER A 185 -26.61 5.05 29.91
CA SER A 185 -27.77 5.71 30.53
C SER A 185 -28.92 5.72 29.53
#